data_AF-A0AAW0KPB3-F1
#
_entry.id   AF-A0AAW0KPB3-F1
#
_cell.length_a   1.000
_cell.length_b   1.000
_cell.length_c   1.000
_cell.angle_alpha   90.00
_cell.angle_beta   90.00
_cell.angle_gamma   90.00
#
_symmetry.space_group_name_H-M   'P 1'
#
loop_
_entity.id
_entity.type
_entity.pdbx_description
1 polymer ?
#
loop_
_entity_poly.entity_id
_entity_poly.type
_entity_poly.pdbx_seq_one_letter_code
_entity_poly.pdbx_strand_id
1 'polypeptide(L)'
;MYHLHKQNLEVYTIERLAKDYRIMRQRVHTILWLKEFEKEEEKKLCHPLDDSVELLLDTCPEFFNSHDREFHVASLHYKPDFKVMPQGWDGTTRDLDEVHYEISQKELRR
;
A
#
# COMPACT_ATOMS: atom_id res chain seq x y z
N MET A 1 -5.07 5.85 12.77
CA MET A 1 -3.65 5.47 12.52
C MET A 1 -2.66 6.33 13.30
N TYR A 2 -2.59 7.65 13.06
CA TYR A 2 -1.62 8.54 13.71
C TYR A 2 -1.60 8.43 15.24
N HIS A 3 -2.77 8.52 15.88
CA HIS A 3 -2.89 8.37 17.34
C HIS A 3 -2.34 7.03 17.85
N LEU A 4 -2.65 5.90 17.18
CA LEU A 4 -2.14 4.58 17.56
C LEU A 4 -0.62 4.51 17.42
N HIS A 5 -0.08 5.01 16.31
CA HIS A 5 1.36 5.05 16.06
C HIS A 5 2.10 5.86 17.13
N LYS A 6 1.55 7.03 17.51
CA LYS A 6 2.14 7.89 18.55
C LYS A 6 2.01 7.32 19.96
N GLN A 7 0.96 6.55 20.25
CA GLN A 7 0.78 5.89 21.55
C GLN A 7 1.80 4.79 21.77
N ASN A 8 2.10 3.98 20.75
CA ASN A 8 3.08 2.91 20.88
C ASN A 8 3.73 2.58 19.52
N LEU A 9 4.93 3.13 19.32
CA LEU A 9 5.73 2.96 18.09
C LEU A 9 6.21 1.52 17.88
N GLU A 10 6.43 0.77 18.95
CA GLU A 10 6.91 -0.62 18.89
C GLU A 10 5.79 -1.59 18.47
N VAL A 11 4.57 -1.32 18.95
CA VAL A 11 3.40 -2.17 18.71
C VAL A 11 2.75 -1.82 17.38
N TYR A 12 2.63 -0.52 17.06
CA TYR A 12 1.99 -0.02 15.85
C TYR A 12 3.05 0.42 14.84
N THR A 13 3.87 -0.53 14.40
CA THR A 13 4.83 -0.32 13.32
C THR A 13 4.11 0.01 12.01
N ILE A 14 4.86 0.55 11.06
CA ILE A 14 4.35 0.92 9.73
C ILE A 14 3.83 -0.32 9.00
N GLU A 15 4.54 -1.44 9.12
CA GLU A 15 4.15 -2.74 8.55
C GLU A 15 2.82 -3.22 9.12
N ARG A 16 2.65 -3.11 10.44
CA ARG A 16 1.40 -3.51 11.10
C ARG A 16 0.25 -2.61 10.68
N LEU A 17 0.44 -1.29 10.69
CA LEU A 17 -0.59 -0.33 10.28
C LEU A 17 -0.98 -0.53 8.81
N ALA A 18 -0.01 -0.76 7.92
CA ALA A 18 -0.25 -1.09 6.52
C ALA A 18 -1.13 -2.35 6.38
N LYS A 19 -0.83 -3.39 7.17
CA LYS A 19 -1.58 -4.66 7.17
C LYS A 19 -2.98 -4.50 7.75
N ASP A 20 -3.11 -3.90 8.93
CA ASP A 20 -4.37 -3.78 9.68
C ASP A 20 -5.39 -2.92 8.92
N TYR A 21 -4.91 -1.84 8.26
CA TYR A 21 -5.76 -0.94 7.48
C TYR A 21 -5.79 -1.24 5.99
N ARG A 22 -5.09 -2.29 5.54
CA ARG A 22 -5.01 -2.71 4.13
C ARG A 22 -4.65 -1.54 3.20
N ILE A 23 -3.52 -0.89 3.47
CA ILE A 23 -2.99 0.17 2.62
C ILE A 23 -1.49 -0.01 2.39
N MET A 24 -0.98 0.58 1.31
CA MET A 24 0.44 0.53 0.99
C MET A 24 1.30 1.18 2.09
N ARG A 25 2.47 0.60 2.38
CA ARG A 25 3.43 1.11 3.38
C ARG A 25 3.78 2.59 3.16
N GLN A 26 4.01 2.96 1.90
CA GLN A 26 4.32 4.34 1.52
C GLN A 26 3.17 5.30 1.91
N ARG A 27 1.91 4.89 1.71
CA ARG A 27 0.75 5.68 2.13
C ARG A 27 0.67 5.85 3.63
N VAL A 28 1.01 4.81 4.41
CA VAL A 28 1.09 4.92 5.87
C VAL A 28 2.11 6.00 6.25
N HIS A 29 3.32 5.97 5.68
CA HIS A 29 4.32 7.01 5.91
C HIS A 29 3.78 8.42 5.61
N THR A 30 3.16 8.60 4.45
CA THR A 30 2.61 9.90 4.04
C THR A 30 1.51 10.37 4.99
N ILE A 31 0.56 9.50 5.36
CA ILE A 31 -0.54 9.84 6.28
C ILE A 31 0.03 10.27 7.65
N LEU A 32 1.00 9.53 8.17
CA LEU A 32 1.62 9.86 9.46
C LEU A 32 2.37 11.19 9.40
N TRP A 33 3.13 11.42 8.32
CA TRP A 33 3.89 12.65 8.13
C TRP A 33 2.99 13.87 7.95
N LEU A 34 1.94 13.77 7.12
CA LEU A 34 0.99 14.86 6.90
C LEU A 34 0.22 15.21 8.19
N LYS A 35 -0.20 14.20 8.96
CA LYS A 35 -0.88 14.46 10.25
C LYS A 35 0.05 15.05 11.31
N GLU A 36 1.35 14.75 11.29
CA GLU A 36 2.32 15.48 12.13
C GLU A 36 2.35 16.96 11.76
N PHE A 37 2.53 17.25 10.46
CA PHE A 37 2.63 18.60 9.95
C PHE A 37 1.37 19.43 10.25
N GLU A 38 0.19 18.84 10.04
CA GLU A 38 -1.10 19.44 10.40
C GLU A 38 -1.15 19.82 11.88
N LYS A 39 -0.73 18.92 12.79
CA LYS A 39 -0.71 19.18 14.23
C LYS A 39 0.30 20.27 14.62
N GLU A 40 1.44 20.34 13.94
CA GLU A 40 2.40 21.43 14.13
C GLU A 40 1.82 22.78 13.73
N GLU A 41 1.09 22.86 12.61
CA GLU A 41 0.45 24.09 12.13
C GLU A 41 -0.73 24.51 13.03
N GLU A 42 -1.60 23.58 13.43
CA GLU A 42 -2.67 23.85 14.40
C GLU A 42 -2.13 24.43 15.72
N LYS A 43 -0.99 23.90 16.19
CA LYS A 43 -0.32 24.41 17.38
C LYS A 43 0.22 25.82 17.19
N LYS A 44 0.70 26.18 15.99
CA LYS A 44 1.17 27.54 15.67
C LYS A 44 0.02 28.54 15.59
N LEU A 45 -1.11 28.12 15.01
CA LEU A 45 -2.30 28.95 14.84
C LEU A 45 -3.17 29.03 16.11
N CYS A 46 -2.94 28.13 17.08
CA CYS A 46 -3.72 27.99 18.31
C CYS A 46 -5.22 27.68 18.08
N HIS A 47 -5.59 27.18 16.91
CA HIS A 47 -6.93 26.70 16.60
C HIS A 47 -6.87 25.52 15.62
N PRO A 48 -7.91 24.66 15.59
CA PRO A 48 -8.00 23.57 14.61
C PRO A 48 -8.03 24.08 13.17
N LEU A 49 -7.49 23.30 12.24
CA LEU A 49 -7.62 23.57 10.81
C LEU A 49 -9.01 23.18 10.29
N ASP A 50 -9.36 23.67 9.10
CA ASP A 50 -10.62 23.30 8.43
C ASP A 50 -10.58 21.82 8.01
N ASP A 51 -11.64 21.09 8.37
CA ASP A 51 -11.82 19.65 8.13
C ASP A 51 -12.97 19.34 7.15
N SER A 52 -13.54 20.37 6.51
CA SER A 52 -14.72 20.24 5.63
C SER A 52 -14.54 19.21 4.50
N VAL A 53 -13.34 19.12 3.92
CA VAL A 53 -13.03 18.14 2.87
C VAL A 53 -12.91 16.73 3.45
N GLU A 54 -12.32 16.57 4.64
CA GLU A 54 -12.21 15.27 5.30
C GLU A 54 -13.60 14.72 5.65
N LEU A 55 -14.47 15.58 6.19
CA LEU A 55 -15.86 15.22 6.50
C LEU A 55 -16.64 14.78 5.25
N LEU A 56 -16.41 15.43 4.10
CA LEU A 56 -17.02 15.04 2.83
C LEU A 56 -16.55 13.64 2.41
N LEU A 57 -15.27 13.34 2.55
CA LEU A 57 -14.70 12.04 2.22
C LEU A 57 -15.25 10.92 3.12
N ASP A 58 -15.46 11.20 4.41
CA ASP A 58 -16.06 10.27 5.36
C ASP A 58 -17.54 10.01 5.06
N THR A 59 -18.26 11.04 4.56
CA THR A 59 -19.69 10.93 4.24
C THR A 59 -19.92 10.21 2.91
N CYS A 60 -18.97 10.26 1.98
CA CYS A 60 -19.09 9.71 0.64
C CYS A 60 -17.95 8.74 0.30
N PRO A 61 -17.81 7.61 1.03
CA PRO A 61 -16.69 6.67 0.86
C PRO A 61 -16.72 5.96 -0.50
N GLU A 62 -17.88 5.91 -1.16
CA GLU A 62 -18.10 5.31 -2.49
C GLU A 62 -17.12 5.84 -3.56
N PHE A 63 -16.69 7.09 -3.43
CA PHE A 63 -15.80 7.72 -4.41
C PHE A 63 -14.34 7.27 -4.30
N PHE A 64 -13.95 6.59 -3.23
CA PHE A 64 -12.55 6.25 -2.95
C PHE A 64 -12.36 4.74 -2.76
N ASN A 65 -12.18 4.03 -3.88
CA ASN A 65 -11.66 2.67 -3.83
C ASN A 65 -10.14 2.69 -3.67
N SER A 66 -9.68 2.49 -2.43
CA SER A 66 -8.26 2.42 -2.12
C SER A 66 -7.70 1.03 -2.42
N HIS A 67 -6.67 0.98 -3.27
CA HIS A 67 -5.98 -0.26 -3.58
C HIS A 67 -5.01 -0.62 -2.45
N ASP A 68 -5.13 -1.85 -1.94
CA ASP A 68 -4.23 -2.45 -0.96
C ASP A 68 -3.11 -3.28 -1.62
N ARG A 69 -3.22 -3.51 -2.94
CA ARG A 69 -2.27 -4.26 -3.76
C ARG A 69 -1.81 -3.42 -4.95
N GLU A 70 -0.50 -3.34 -5.14
CA GLU A 70 0.16 -2.43 -6.06
C GLU A 70 0.09 -2.88 -7.55
N PHE A 71 -0.24 -4.16 -7.82
CA PHE A 71 -0.10 -4.76 -9.16
C PHE A 71 -1.40 -5.36 -9.73
N HIS A 72 -2.52 -4.63 -9.71
CA HIS A 72 -3.70 -5.07 -10.46
C HIS A 72 -3.69 -4.69 -11.95
N VAL A 73 -2.82 -3.76 -12.40
CA VAL A 73 -2.92 -3.20 -13.77
C VAL A 73 -1.57 -2.84 -14.43
N ALA A 74 -0.43 -3.32 -13.93
CA ALA A 74 0.81 -3.22 -14.69
C ALA A 74 0.98 -4.51 -15.49
N SER A 75 0.49 -4.53 -16.72
CA SER A 75 0.87 -5.54 -17.70
C SER A 75 2.38 -5.50 -17.85
N LEU A 76 3.09 -6.41 -17.18
CA LEU A 76 4.48 -6.72 -17.52
C LEU A 76 4.55 -6.85 -19.05
N HIS A 77 5.55 -6.24 -19.68
CA HIS A 77 5.70 -6.35 -21.13
C HIS A 77 5.71 -7.82 -21.52
N TYR A 78 4.60 -8.31 -22.08
CA TYR A 78 4.46 -9.70 -22.46
C TYR A 78 5.23 -9.91 -23.76
N LYS A 79 6.35 -10.62 -23.68
CA LYS A 79 7.07 -11.08 -24.85
C LYS A 79 6.67 -12.55 -25.07
N PRO A 80 6.09 -12.91 -26.23
CA PRO A 80 5.66 -14.27 -26.53
C PRO A 80 6.86 -15.17 -26.84
N ASP A 81 7.73 -15.36 -25.86
CA ASP A 81 8.89 -16.25 -25.92
C ASP A 81 8.53 -17.58 -25.26
N PHE A 82 8.79 -18.69 -25.97
CA PHE A 82 8.51 -20.04 -25.47
C PHE A 82 9.80 -20.85 -25.37
N LYS A 83 9.96 -21.56 -24.25
CA LYS A 83 11.06 -22.51 -24.04
C LYS A 83 10.50 -23.93 -24.07
N VAL A 84 10.92 -24.72 -25.05
CA VAL A 84 10.50 -26.13 -25.18
C VAL A 84 11.33 -26.98 -24.21
N MET A 85 10.65 -27.84 -23.46
CA MET A 85 11.29 -28.81 -22.56
C MET A 85 11.74 -30.06 -23.34
N PRO A 86 12.86 -30.70 -22.95
CA PRO A 86 13.36 -31.88 -23.64
C PRO A 86 12.44 -33.09 -23.45
N GLN A 87 12.56 -34.07 -24.36
CA GLN A 87 11.84 -35.33 -24.25
C GLN A 87 12.26 -36.08 -22.98
N GLY A 88 11.31 -36.50 -22.15
CA GLY A 88 11.57 -37.17 -20.88
C GLY A 88 11.78 -36.22 -19.68
N TRP A 89 11.42 -34.94 -19.81
CA TRP A 89 11.42 -34.01 -18.67
C TRP A 89 10.38 -34.45 -17.61
N ASP A 90 10.84 -34.57 -16.37
CA ASP A 90 10.09 -35.02 -15.19
C ASP A 90 9.73 -33.88 -14.22
N GLY A 91 10.01 -32.63 -14.61
CA GLY A 91 9.74 -31.46 -13.77
C GLY A 91 8.26 -31.04 -13.76
N THR A 92 7.95 -30.10 -12.86
CA THR A 92 6.62 -29.47 -12.73
C THR A 92 6.65 -28.05 -13.28
N THR A 93 5.66 -27.68 -14.09
CA THR A 93 5.51 -26.30 -14.60
C THR A 93 5.10 -25.37 -13.46
N ARG A 94 5.63 -24.14 -13.46
CA ARG A 94 5.25 -23.11 -12.49
C ARG A 94 3.91 -22.48 -12.84
N ASP A 95 3.16 -22.10 -11.81
CA ASP A 95 1.94 -21.33 -11.97
C ASP A 95 2.25 -19.88 -12.38
N LEU A 96 1.47 -19.31 -13.30
CA LEU A 96 1.70 -17.96 -13.81
C LEU A 96 1.38 -16.89 -12.76
N ASP A 97 0.38 -17.11 -11.92
CA ASP A 97 0.00 -16.15 -10.88
C ASP A 97 1.05 -16.11 -9.76
N GLU A 98 1.66 -17.26 -9.43
CA GLU A 98 2.81 -17.32 -8.52
C GLU A 98 4.00 -16.49 -9.03
N VAL A 99 4.34 -16.64 -10.32
CA VAL A 99 5.41 -15.85 -10.96
C VAL A 99 5.09 -14.36 -10.93
N HIS A 100 3.86 -13.97 -11.24
CA HIS A 100 3.42 -12.57 -11.18
C HIS A 100 3.49 -12.01 -9.76
N TYR A 101 3.07 -12.78 -8.76
CA TYR A 101 3.15 -12.37 -7.36
C TYR A 101 4.60 -12.15 -6.91
N GLU A 102 5.53 -13.04 -7.27
CA GLU A 102 6.95 -12.87 -6.96
C GLU A 102 7.55 -11.59 -7.58
N ILE A 103 7.22 -11.30 -8.84
CA ILE A 103 7.66 -10.08 -9.52
C ILE A 103 7.11 -8.84 -8.79
N SER A 104 5.82 -8.86 -8.45
CA SER A 104 5.18 -7.81 -7.67
C SER A 104 5.86 -7.59 -6.31
N GLN A 105 6.17 -8.67 -5.58
CA GLN A 105 6.88 -8.59 -4.29
C GLN A 105 8.29 -8.01 -4.43
N LYS A 106 8.98 -8.26 -5.54
CA LYS A 106 10.32 -7.73 -5.79
C LYS A 106 10.29 -6.22 -6.05
N GLU A 107 9.32 -5.73 -6.81
CA GLU A 107 9.15 -4.29 -7.05
C GLU A 107 8.68 -3.55 -5.78
N LEU A 108 7.77 -4.14 -5.00
CA LEU A 108 7.34 -3.62 -3.68
C LEU A 108 8.47 -3.38 -2.67
N ARG A 109 9.63 -4.04 -2.87
CA ARG A 109 10.82 -3.94 -2.02
C ARG A 109 11.85 -2.94 -2.53
N ARG A 110 11.75 -2.47 -3.77
CA ARG A 110 12.61 -1.39 -4.29
C ARG A 110 12.23 -0.05 -3.66
#